data_AF-G3G7V2-F1
#
_entry.id   AF-G3G7V2-F1
#
_cell.length_a   1.000
_cell.length_b   1.000
_cell.length_c   1.000
_cell.angle_alpha   90.00
_cell.angle_beta   90.00
_cell.angle_gamma   90.00
#
_symmetry.space_group_name_H-M   'P 1'
#
loop_
_entity.id
_entity.type
_entity.pdbx_description
1 polymer ?
#
loop_
_entity_poly.entity_id
_entity_poly.type
_entity_poly.pdbx_seq_one_letter_code
_entity_poly.pdbx_strand_id
1 'polypeptide(L)'
;FFAGYPITPATEIAEHMSGRLPEVGGTFIQMEDEIAAIASVIGASCAGVKSMTATSGPGFSLMMENLGLAICTETPCVLVNVQRAGPSTGMPTGCK
;
A
#
# COMPACT_ATOMS: atom_id res chain seq x y z
N PHE A 1 5.60 7.36 6.65
CA PHE A 1 4.23 7.64 6.20
C PHE A 1 3.62 6.36 5.66
N PHE A 2 2.42 6.00 6.08
CA PHE A 2 1.70 4.84 5.57
C PHE A 2 0.33 5.28 5.08
N ALA A 3 0.03 4.97 3.82
CA ALA A 3 -1.31 5.09 3.27
C ALA A 3 -1.72 3.75 2.68
N GLY A 4 -2.92 3.28 2.97
CA GLY A 4 -3.39 1.98 2.51
C GLY A 4 -4.90 1.85 2.56
N TYR A 5 -5.41 0.95 1.72
CA TYR A 5 -6.79 0.51 1.73
C TYR A 5 -6.87 -0.89 2.37
N PRO A 6 -7.82 -1.16 3.29
CA PRO A 6 -7.91 -2.45 3.95
C PRO A 6 -8.33 -3.56 2.97
N ILE A 7 -7.41 -4.49 2.71
CA ILE A 7 -7.66 -5.68 1.88
C ILE A 7 -7.06 -6.92 2.56
N THR A 8 -7.84 -7.99 2.73
CA THR A 8 -7.33 -9.27 3.24
C THR A 8 -6.38 -9.88 2.21
N PRO A 9 -5.17 -10.36 2.58
CA PRO A 9 -4.55 -10.50 3.92
C PRO A 9 -3.61 -9.36 4.37
N ALA A 10 -3.57 -8.23 3.66
CA ALA A 10 -2.70 -7.09 4.01
C ALA A 10 -3.22 -6.24 5.19
N THR A 11 -4.44 -6.49 5.67
CA THR A 11 -5.05 -5.74 6.79
C THR A 11 -4.23 -5.81 8.07
N GLU A 12 -3.59 -6.95 8.39
CA GLU A 12 -2.73 -7.08 9.58
C GLU A 12 -1.56 -6.08 9.57
N ILE A 13 -1.01 -5.80 8.39
CA ILE A 13 0.06 -4.82 8.24
C ILE A 13 -0.49 -3.42 8.53
N ALA A 14 -1.66 -3.08 7.97
CA ALA A 14 -2.28 -1.78 8.21
C ALA A 14 -2.63 -1.57 9.70
N GLU A 15 -3.17 -2.60 10.38
CA GLU A 15 -3.47 -2.56 11.82
C GLU A 15 -2.21 -2.36 12.65
N HIS A 16 -1.16 -3.15 12.41
CA HIS A 16 0.12 -3.00 13.12
C HIS A 16 0.75 -1.63 12.90
N MET A 17 0.68 -1.12 11.67
CA MET A 17 1.19 0.20 11.29
C MET A 17 0.36 1.33 11.94
N SER A 18 -0.95 1.17 12.10
CA SER A 18 -1.80 2.15 12.78
C SER A 18 -1.40 2.38 14.24
N GLY A 19 -0.94 1.33 14.94
CA GLY A 19 -0.45 1.42 16.31
C GLY A 19 0.99 1.95 16.39
N ARG A 20 1.88 1.46 15.52
CA ARG A 20 3.32 1.75 15.60
C ARG A 20 3.75 3.06 14.95
N LEU A 21 3.08 3.53 13.90
CA LEU A 21 3.46 4.80 13.25
C LEU A 21 3.32 6.02 14.18
N PRO A 22 2.23 6.16 14.94
CA PRO A 22 2.09 7.28 15.88
C PRO A 22 3.21 7.31 16.93
N GLU A 23 3.69 6.15 17.40
CA GLU A 23 4.78 6.07 18.39
C GLU A 23 6.11 6.65 17.87
N VAL A 24 6.35 6.58 16.56
CA VAL A 24 7.57 7.11 15.90
C VAL A 24 7.33 8.48 15.26
N GLY A 25 6.20 9.13 15.54
CA GLY A 25 5.82 10.42 14.95
C GLY A 25 5.46 10.35 13.47
N GLY A 26 5.15 9.16 12.95
CA GLY A 26 4.70 8.96 11.59
C GLY A 26 3.17 9.02 11.45
N THR A 27 2.71 9.36 10.25
CA THR A 27 1.28 9.42 9.95
C THR A 27 0.80 8.14 9.28
N PHE A 28 -0.28 7.57 9.80
CA PHE A 28 -1.09 6.53 9.18
C PHE A 28 -2.36 7.17 8.62
N ILE A 29 -2.68 6.91 7.35
CA ILE A 29 -3.91 7.38 6.72
C ILE A 29 -4.58 6.21 6.00
N GLN A 30 -5.85 6.00 6.30
CA GLN A 30 -6.69 5.10 5.53
C GLN A 30 -7.23 5.86 4.32
N MET A 31 -6.97 5.33 3.13
CA MET A 31 -7.46 5.93 1.88
C MET A 31 -8.73 5.23 1.41
N GLU A 32 -9.43 5.88 0.48
CA GLU A 32 -10.68 5.42 -0.12
C GLU A 32 -10.50 4.21 -1.04
N ASP A 33 -9.37 4.15 -1.75
CA ASP A 33 -9.04 3.08 -2.68
C ASP A 33 -7.50 2.90 -2.79
N GLU A 34 -7.08 1.84 -3.48
CA GLU A 34 -5.66 1.57 -3.72
C GLU A 34 -4.97 2.63 -4.61
N ILE A 35 -5.72 3.35 -5.46
CA ILE A 35 -5.17 4.36 -6.37
C ILE A 35 -4.76 5.61 -5.56
N ALA A 36 -5.62 6.08 -4.67
CA ALA A 36 -5.39 7.17 -3.75
C ALA A 36 -4.31 6.82 -2.71
N ALA A 37 -4.24 5.55 -2.27
CA ALA A 37 -3.18 5.05 -1.41
C ALA A 37 -1.80 5.22 -2.04
N ILE A 38 -1.59 4.74 -3.27
CA ILE A 38 -0.29 4.85 -3.94
C ILE A 38 0.02 6.29 -4.36
N ALA A 39 -0.97 7.06 -4.81
CA ALA A 39 -0.78 8.48 -5.15
C ALA A 39 -0.30 9.30 -3.94
N SER A 40 -0.90 9.06 -2.77
CA SER A 40 -0.49 9.71 -1.52
C SER A 40 0.89 9.28 -1.04
N VAL A 41 1.27 8.00 -1.27
CA VAL A 41 2.61 7.49 -0.96
C VAL A 41 3.66 8.14 -1.84
N ILE A 42 3.38 8.30 -3.14
CA ILE A 42 4.26 9.02 -4.07
C ILE A 42 4.39 10.48 -3.65
N GLY A 43 3.27 11.16 -3.37
CA GLY A 43 3.29 12.55 -2.89
C GLY A 43 4.07 12.73 -1.60
N ALA A 44 3.91 11.81 -0.64
CA ALA A 44 4.67 11.81 0.61
C ALA A 44 6.17 11.57 0.37
N SER A 45 6.53 10.68 -0.57
CA SER A 45 7.93 10.48 -0.96
C SER A 45 8.53 11.72 -1.61
N CYS A 46 7.78 12.43 -2.46
CA CYS A 46 8.20 13.71 -3.03
C CYS A 46 8.39 14.79 -1.96
N ALA A 47 7.64 14.74 -0.86
CA ALA A 47 7.82 15.62 0.30
C ALA A 47 9.03 15.25 1.17
N GLY A 48 9.79 14.20 0.81
CA GLY A 48 11.01 13.78 1.52
C GLY A 48 10.78 12.82 2.68
N VAL A 49 9.56 12.31 2.88
CA VAL A 49 9.30 11.30 3.91
C VAL A 49 9.32 9.89 3.33
N LYS A 50 9.91 8.94 4.07
CA LYS A 50 9.85 7.52 3.71
C LYS A 50 8.39 7.05 3.76
N SER A 51 7.86 6.65 2.61
CA SER A 51 6.48 6.25 2.44
C SER A 51 6.36 4.79 2.00
N MET A 52 5.32 4.12 2.50
CA MET A 52 5.03 2.74 2.15
C MET A 52 3.53 2.46 2.11
N THR A 53 3.14 1.46 1.33
CA THR A 53 1.77 0.93 1.30
C THR A 53 1.78 -0.61 1.29
N ALA A 54 0.67 -1.20 1.70
CA ALA A 54 0.46 -2.65 1.70
C ALA A 54 -0.83 -2.99 0.96
N THR A 55 -0.76 -3.94 0.04
CA THR A 55 -1.88 -4.40 -0.77
C THR A 55 -1.78 -5.89 -1.06
N SER A 56 -2.75 -6.42 -1.79
CA SER A 56 -2.74 -7.79 -2.32
C SER A 56 -3.06 -7.78 -3.82
N GLY A 57 -3.07 -8.96 -4.45
CA GLY A 57 -3.17 -9.13 -5.91
C GLY A 57 -4.12 -8.16 -6.65
N PRO A 58 -5.40 -8.00 -6.25
CA PRO A 58 -6.31 -7.09 -6.95
C PRO A 58 -5.89 -5.62 -6.86
N GLY A 59 -5.45 -5.18 -5.69
CA GLY A 59 -5.02 -3.81 -5.46
C GLY A 59 -3.68 -3.50 -6.13
N PHE A 60 -2.77 -4.48 -6.23
CA PHE A 60 -1.52 -4.32 -6.99
C PHE A 60 -1.78 -3.98 -8.46
N SER A 61 -2.77 -4.62 -9.08
CA SER A 61 -3.15 -4.32 -10.48
C SER A 61 -3.63 -2.88 -10.66
N LEU A 62 -4.35 -2.33 -9.69
CA LEU A 62 -4.82 -0.93 -9.73
C LEU A 62 -3.68 0.08 -9.52
N MET A 63 -2.66 -0.29 -8.74
CA MET A 63 -1.53 0.59 -8.45
C MET A 63 -0.50 0.69 -9.60
N MET A 64 -0.60 -0.14 -10.64
CA MET A 64 0.44 -0.22 -11.68
C MET A 64 0.64 1.08 -12.47
N GLU A 65 -0.41 1.85 -12.72
CA GLU A 65 -0.30 3.14 -13.43
C GLU A 65 0.56 4.13 -12.63
N ASN A 66 0.24 4.31 -11.34
CA ASN A 66 0.96 5.18 -10.43
C ASN A 66 2.37 4.67 -10.12
N LEU A 67 2.59 3.35 -10.12
CA LEU A 67 3.93 2.79 -9.99
C LEU A 67 4.81 3.14 -11.20
N GLY A 68 4.22 3.14 -12.41
CA GLY A 68 4.89 3.64 -13.62
C GLY A 68 5.30 5.11 -13.46
N LEU A 69 4.43 5.95 -12.91
CA LEU A 69 4.76 7.34 -12.58
C LEU A 69 5.90 7.45 -11.57
N ALA A 70 5.90 6.63 -10.52
CA ALA A 70 6.96 6.60 -9.52
C ALA A 70 8.33 6.22 -10.15
N ILE A 71 8.34 5.29 -11.09
CA ILE A 71 9.55 4.90 -11.85
C ILE A 71 10.04 6.08 -12.71
N CYS A 72 9.15 6.73 -13.46
CA CYS A 72 9.52 7.86 -14.31
C CYS A 72 10.04 9.07 -13.52
N THR A 73 9.58 9.25 -12.29
CA THR A 73 9.97 10.37 -11.41
C THR A 73 11.11 10.01 -10.44
N GLU A 74 11.63 8.78 -10.52
CA GLU A 74 12.62 8.23 -9.60
C GLU A 74 12.23 8.39 -8.11
N THR A 75 10.92 8.34 -7.84
CA THR A 75 10.37 8.59 -6.51
C THR A 75 10.47 7.32 -5.65
N PRO A 76 11.19 7.35 -4.51
CA PRO A 76 11.41 6.17 -3.68
C PRO A 76 10.18 5.78 -2.86
N CYS A 77 9.42 4.78 -3.30
CA CYS A 77 8.28 4.22 -2.56
C CYS A 77 8.44 2.72 -2.28
N VAL A 78 7.88 2.23 -1.17
CA VAL A 78 7.84 0.81 -0.84
C VAL A 78 6.40 0.28 -0.97
N LEU A 79 6.22 -0.74 -1.82
CA LEU A 79 4.95 -1.43 -2.04
C LEU A 79 5.05 -2.87 -1.53
N VAL A 80 4.30 -3.20 -0.48
CA VAL A 80 4.21 -4.57 0.05
C VAL A 80 3.04 -5.28 -0.62
N ASN A 81 3.33 -6.24 -1.48
CA ASN A 81 2.33 -7.13 -2.07
C ASN A 81 2.25 -8.42 -1.26
N VAL A 82 1.23 -8.54 -0.41
CA VAL A 82 0.91 -9.80 0.26
C VAL A 82 0.14 -10.66 -0.74
N GLN A 83 0.91 -11.46 -1.48
CA GLN A 83 0.37 -12.31 -2.55
C GLN A 83 -0.64 -13.31 -1.98
N ARG A 84 -1.83 -13.34 -2.58
CA ARG A 84 -2.90 -14.31 -2.32
C ARG A 84 -3.23 -15.06 -3.61
N ALA A 85 -3.72 -16.30 -3.51
CA ALA A 85 -4.00 -17.14 -4.68
C ALA A 85 -5.08 -16.50 -5.59
N GLY A 86 -4.71 -16.15 -6.83
CA GLY A 86 -5.60 -15.65 -7.89
C GLY A 86 -6.01 -16.73 -8.91
N PRO A 87 -6.72 -16.37 -10.01
CA PRO A 87 -6.95 -15.02 -10.56
C PRO A 87 -8.23 -14.33 -10.02
N SER A 88 -8.30 -12.99 -10.13
CA SER A 88 -9.42 -12.16 -9.65
C SER A 88 -9.62 -12.22 -8.13
N THR A 89 -10.83 -12.47 -7.62
CA THR A 89 -11.10 -12.56 -6.18
C THR A 89 -10.29 -13.68 -5.51
N GLY A 90 -10.01 -14.76 -6.24
CA GLY A 90 -9.23 -15.87 -5.72
C GLY A 90 -9.91 -16.58 -4.55
N MET A 91 -9.11 -17.06 -3.59
CA MET A 91 -9.58 -17.49 -2.26
C MET A 91 -9.02 -16.54 -1.19
N PRO A 92 -9.85 -15.73 -0.51
CA PRO A 92 -9.39 -14.78 0.51
C PRO A 92 -8.66 -15.41 1.71
N THR A 93 -8.91 -16.71 1.97
CA THR A 93 -8.36 -17.49 3.10
C THR A 93 -7.63 -18.77 2.67
N GLY A 94 -7.46 -19.01 1.36
CA GLY A 94 -6.91 -20.25 0.84
C GLY A 94 -5.41 -20.15 0.54
N CYS A 95 -4.57 -20.68 1.43
CA CYS A 95 -3.22 -21.13 1.09
C CYS A 95 -3.32 -22.61 0.67
N LYS A 96 -3.22 -22.87 -0.63
CA LYS A 96 -2.87 -24.17 -1.19
C LYS A 96 -1.81 -23.95 -2.26
#